data_AF-A0A3D9UML6-F1
#
_entry.id   AF-A0A3D9UML6-F1
#
_cell.length_a   1.000
_cell.length_b   1.000
_cell.length_c   1.000
_cell.angle_alpha   90.00
_cell.angle_beta   90.00
_cell.angle_gamma   90.00
#
_symmetry.space_group_name_H-M   'P 1'
#
loop_
_entity.id
_entity.type
_entity.pdbx_description
1 polymer ?
#
loop_
_entity_poly.entity_id
_entity_poly.type
_entity_poly.pdbx_seq_one_letter_code
_entity_poly.pdbx_strand_id
1 'polypeptide(L)'
;MKLTTTQRDRAAGVLLGQACGDALGVPYEFGRPPMKHDPVMKGGGLGPYAPGEWSDDTQMAICIARVAATGADLTGEAALDEIARAFVDWRRHGASDIGNQTAAVLGAGEVDARNHACGSGRSGDEPGYPWATSLLKAANDFTATHSRSAGNGALMRNGIVGLTRLHDRQATARAATAVASLTHADPLVADSCVLHAEAVRVAVIEGRLDLRAGLDLIPAQRHSQWTAWIDSAANADPASIDGNGSTFGALRAAWAAITSTDDGSPGHARRALIAAARAGHDTDTVAAITGALVGARYGVSGLPAAWRRRVHGWPGMRGRDLIELALRTVGECDDTTWPARDHEKSWGGAIEVPVSWSDRLTIGNQAALATTKATAVVSLSRIGRLEDRATEKHVQAWLVDNDDPAAHNDLAYALNDAASAVQELLDEGETVFLHCVHAHHRTPSVALLHAMRFGGLGQRDAVRAVRTALGNNDFDGLLWHVALKGGESA
;
A
#
# COMPACT_ATOMS: atom_id res chain seq x y z
N MET A 1 11.46 -12.15 -13.74
CA MET A 1 12.81 -11.72 -13.32
C MET A 1 12.82 -11.68 -11.81
N LYS A 2 13.97 -11.89 -11.15
CA LYS A 2 14.07 -11.84 -9.69
C LYS A 2 14.39 -10.42 -9.23
N LEU A 3 13.48 -9.78 -8.49
CA LEU A 3 13.68 -8.49 -7.86
C LEU A 3 14.70 -8.58 -6.71
N THR A 4 15.41 -7.48 -6.44
CA THR A 4 16.18 -7.34 -5.21
C THR A 4 15.25 -7.28 -3.99
N THR A 5 15.79 -7.47 -2.78
CA THR A 5 14.99 -7.43 -1.55
C THR A 5 14.26 -6.09 -1.38
N THR A 6 14.92 -4.96 -1.67
CA THR A 6 14.30 -3.63 -1.57
C THR A 6 13.26 -3.37 -2.66
N GLN A 7 13.51 -3.81 -3.89
CA GLN A 7 12.52 -3.71 -4.98
C GLN A 7 11.28 -4.57 -4.70
N ARG A 8 11.47 -5.78 -4.18
CA ARG A 8 10.36 -6.64 -3.75
C ARG A 8 9.57 -5.99 -2.61
N ASP A 9 10.27 -5.34 -1.68
CA ASP A 9 9.64 -4.64 -0.57
C ASP A 9 8.77 -3.46 -1.07
N ARG A 10 9.35 -2.65 -1.95
CA ARG A 10 8.67 -1.54 -2.65
C ARG A 10 7.44 -1.99 -3.44
N ALA A 11 7.56 -3.07 -4.23
CA ALA A 11 6.44 -3.58 -5.01
C ALA A 11 5.25 -3.96 -4.13
N ALA A 12 5.49 -4.67 -3.03
CA ALA A 12 4.44 -5.02 -2.08
C ALA A 12 3.86 -3.82 -1.32
N GLY A 13 4.65 -2.76 -1.15
CA GLY A 13 4.23 -1.52 -0.53
C GLY A 13 3.20 -0.76 -1.35
N VAL A 14 3.10 -0.96 -2.67
CA VAL A 14 2.23 -0.15 -3.54
C VAL A 14 0.76 -0.28 -3.18
N LEU A 15 0.20 -1.48 -3.27
CA LEU A 15 -1.24 -1.69 -3.03
C LEU A 15 -1.58 -1.54 -1.54
N LEU A 16 -0.68 -1.97 -0.65
CA LEU A 16 -0.85 -1.78 0.79
C LEU A 16 -0.80 -0.30 1.20
N GLY A 17 0.12 0.47 0.61
CA GLY A 17 0.26 1.90 0.84
C GLY A 17 -0.96 2.66 0.36
N GLN A 18 -1.48 2.31 -0.81
CA GLN A 18 -2.76 2.83 -1.31
C GLN A 18 -3.88 2.58 -0.30
N ALA A 19 -4.07 1.33 0.15
CA ALA A 19 -5.09 0.98 1.13
C ALA A 19 -4.94 1.69 2.49
N CYS A 20 -3.69 1.90 2.94
CA CYS A 20 -3.42 2.68 4.15
C CYS A 20 -3.77 4.16 3.98
N GLY A 21 -3.50 4.72 2.80
CA GLY A 21 -3.85 6.10 2.50
C GLY A 21 -5.35 6.31 2.38
N ASP A 22 -6.01 5.49 1.56
CA ASP A 22 -7.45 5.41 1.40
C ASP A 22 -8.17 5.37 2.76
N ALA A 23 -7.96 4.31 3.56
CA ALA A 23 -8.66 4.15 4.84
C ALA A 23 -8.35 5.26 5.87
N LEU A 24 -7.20 5.95 5.73
CA LEU A 24 -6.85 7.11 6.55
C LEU A 24 -7.59 8.38 6.11
N GLY A 25 -7.84 8.52 4.80
CA GLY A 25 -8.53 9.66 4.19
C GLY A 25 -10.05 9.58 4.27
N VAL A 26 -10.64 8.39 4.23
CA VAL A 26 -12.11 8.15 4.26
C VAL A 26 -12.86 8.99 5.30
N PRO A 27 -12.42 9.09 6.57
CA PRO A 27 -13.18 9.82 7.59
C PRO A 27 -13.28 11.32 7.38
N TYR A 28 -12.48 11.87 6.46
CA TYR A 28 -12.26 13.31 6.29
C TYR A 28 -12.70 13.83 4.92
N GLU A 29 -13.33 12.98 4.11
CA GLU A 29 -13.85 13.35 2.81
C GLU A 29 -14.87 14.49 2.95
N PHE A 30 -14.71 15.54 2.13
CA PHE A 30 -15.42 16.83 2.22
C PHE A 30 -15.29 17.58 3.57
N GLY A 31 -14.38 17.13 4.43
CA GLY A 31 -14.03 17.75 5.70
C GLY A 31 -12.53 18.02 5.82
N ARG A 32 -12.06 18.17 7.07
CA ARG A 32 -10.63 18.21 7.42
C ARG A 32 -10.41 17.54 8.77
N PRO A 33 -9.32 16.77 8.95
CA PRO A 33 -8.96 16.25 10.26
C PRO A 33 -8.59 17.39 11.24
N PRO A 34 -8.73 17.18 12.56
CA PRO A 34 -8.31 18.17 13.55
C PRO A 34 -6.81 18.45 13.43
N MET A 35 -6.38 19.72 13.34
CA MET A 35 -4.94 20.04 13.23
C MET A 35 -4.11 19.67 14.45
N LYS A 36 -4.73 19.54 15.64
CA LYS A 36 -4.03 19.23 16.89
C LYS A 36 -3.62 17.76 17.03
N HIS A 37 -4.20 16.86 16.22
CA HIS A 37 -3.97 15.44 16.30
C HIS A 37 -3.70 14.85 14.92
N ASP A 38 -3.02 13.71 14.87
CA ASP A 38 -2.85 13.01 13.61
C ASP A 38 -4.19 12.43 13.14
N PRO A 39 -4.44 12.38 11.81
CA PRO A 39 -5.55 11.66 11.22
C PRO A 39 -5.58 10.20 11.71
N VAL A 40 -6.78 9.65 11.85
CA VAL A 40 -7.01 8.29 12.34
C VAL A 40 -8.09 7.60 11.53
N MET A 41 -7.88 6.32 11.23
CA MET A 41 -8.80 5.46 10.46
C MET A 41 -10.09 5.16 11.23
N LYS A 42 -11.01 6.12 11.30
CA LYS A 42 -12.27 6.02 12.05
C LYS A 42 -13.42 5.40 11.26
N GLY A 43 -13.26 5.19 9.95
CA GLY A 43 -14.37 4.86 9.07
C GLY A 43 -15.34 6.03 8.90
N GLY A 44 -16.57 5.76 8.48
CA GLY A 44 -17.54 6.78 8.09
C GLY A 44 -17.23 7.31 6.68
N GLY A 45 -17.23 8.63 6.50
CA GLY A 45 -17.12 9.24 5.17
C GLY A 45 -18.45 9.22 4.42
N LEU A 46 -18.42 9.17 3.09
CA LEU A 46 -19.63 9.02 2.27
C LEU A 46 -20.28 7.64 2.37
N GLY A 47 -19.50 6.60 2.71
CA GLY A 47 -19.97 5.24 2.90
C GLY A 47 -20.13 4.82 4.37
N PRO A 48 -20.74 3.65 4.65
CA PRO A 48 -20.83 3.08 6.00
C PRO A 48 -19.53 2.34 6.42
N TYR A 49 -18.37 2.89 6.08
CA TYR A 49 -17.08 2.22 6.25
C TYR A 49 -16.72 2.01 7.73
N ALA A 50 -16.22 0.84 8.09
CA ALA A 50 -15.69 0.53 9.41
C ALA A 50 -14.32 1.21 9.65
N PRO A 51 -13.86 1.34 10.92
CA PRO A 51 -12.51 1.81 11.22
C PRO A 51 -11.42 0.97 10.52
N GLY A 52 -10.64 1.59 9.63
CA GLY A 52 -9.63 0.90 8.83
C GLY A 52 -10.18 0.27 7.55
N GLU A 53 -11.46 0.45 7.24
CA GLU A 53 -12.03 -0.01 5.98
C GLU A 53 -11.68 0.95 4.84
N TRP A 54 -11.26 0.39 3.69
CA TRP A 54 -10.94 1.15 2.48
C TRP A 54 -12.14 1.33 1.54
N SER A 55 -12.16 2.44 0.79
CA SER A 55 -13.21 2.88 -0.13
C SER A 55 -13.09 2.31 -1.54
N ASP A 56 -13.83 2.88 -2.50
CA ASP A 56 -13.83 2.47 -3.90
C ASP A 56 -12.45 2.59 -4.57
N ASP A 57 -11.57 3.48 -4.10
CA ASP A 57 -10.18 3.62 -4.53
C ASP A 57 -9.43 2.28 -4.49
N THR A 58 -9.40 1.65 -3.31
CA THR A 58 -8.75 0.34 -3.13
C THR A 58 -9.62 -0.80 -3.64
N GLN A 59 -10.94 -0.74 -3.51
CA GLN A 59 -11.82 -1.81 -4.00
C GLN A 59 -11.68 -2.00 -5.52
N MET A 60 -11.69 -0.91 -6.29
CA MET A 60 -11.50 -1.00 -7.73
C MET A 60 -10.04 -1.34 -8.10
N ALA A 61 -9.05 -0.90 -7.33
CA ALA A 61 -7.67 -1.34 -7.53
C ALA A 61 -7.49 -2.85 -7.34
N ILE A 62 -8.22 -3.46 -6.37
CA ILE A 62 -8.23 -4.92 -6.18
C ILE A 62 -8.81 -5.64 -7.40
N CYS A 63 -9.84 -5.10 -8.06
CA CYS A 63 -10.36 -5.68 -9.31
C CYS A 63 -9.26 -5.76 -10.40
N ILE A 64 -8.46 -4.70 -10.54
CA ILE A 64 -7.32 -4.68 -11.47
C ILE A 64 -6.22 -5.65 -11.00
N ALA A 65 -5.89 -5.62 -9.72
CA ALA A 65 -4.83 -6.42 -9.11
C ALA A 65 -5.07 -7.92 -9.26
N ARG A 66 -6.32 -8.39 -9.13
CA ARG A 66 -6.68 -9.80 -9.27
C ARG A 66 -6.43 -10.31 -10.69
N VAL A 67 -6.73 -9.51 -11.72
CA VAL A 67 -6.44 -9.87 -13.12
C VAL A 67 -4.94 -9.79 -13.37
N ALA A 68 -4.28 -8.72 -12.92
CA ALA A 68 -2.84 -8.53 -13.08
C ALA A 68 -2.01 -9.64 -12.42
N ALA A 69 -2.43 -10.13 -11.25
CA ALA A 69 -1.80 -11.21 -10.50
C ALA A 69 -1.80 -12.57 -11.23
N THR A 70 -2.61 -12.73 -12.29
CA THR A 70 -2.57 -13.92 -13.16
C THR A 70 -1.44 -13.89 -14.18
N GLY A 71 -0.74 -12.75 -14.31
CA GLY A 71 0.24 -12.49 -15.36
C GLY A 71 -0.37 -12.02 -16.69
N ALA A 72 -1.67 -11.66 -16.68
CA ALA A 72 -2.37 -11.18 -17.87
C ALA A 72 -1.78 -9.87 -18.43
N ASP A 73 -1.80 -9.75 -19.75
CA ASP A 73 -1.45 -8.50 -20.42
C ASP A 73 -2.62 -7.51 -20.33
N LEU A 74 -2.50 -6.48 -19.49
CA LEU A 74 -3.55 -5.48 -19.31
C LEU A 74 -3.77 -4.55 -20.53
N THR A 75 -3.08 -4.80 -21.65
CA THR A 75 -3.38 -4.18 -22.95
C THR A 75 -4.20 -5.10 -23.87
N GLY A 76 -4.34 -6.38 -23.51
CA GLY A 76 -5.09 -7.37 -24.26
C GLY A 76 -6.59 -7.34 -23.95
N GLU A 77 -7.41 -7.60 -24.96
CA GLU A 77 -8.88 -7.58 -24.89
C GLU A 77 -9.42 -8.47 -23.77
N ALA A 78 -8.93 -9.71 -23.65
CA ALA A 78 -9.39 -10.64 -22.61
C ALA A 78 -9.16 -10.11 -21.18
N ALA A 79 -7.99 -9.51 -20.91
CA ALA A 79 -7.70 -8.94 -19.60
C ALA A 79 -8.57 -7.72 -19.31
N LEU A 80 -8.82 -6.88 -20.32
CA LEU A 80 -9.69 -5.72 -20.19
C LEU A 80 -11.14 -6.13 -19.97
N ASP A 81 -11.62 -7.20 -20.62
CA ASP A 81 -12.95 -7.76 -20.38
C ASP A 81 -13.09 -8.29 -18.96
N GLU A 82 -12.07 -8.96 -18.43
CA GLU A 82 -12.06 -9.45 -17.05
C GLU A 82 -12.08 -8.30 -16.03
N ILE A 83 -11.30 -7.23 -16.26
CA ILE A 83 -11.31 -6.04 -15.41
C ILE A 83 -12.68 -5.34 -15.50
N ALA A 84 -13.21 -5.16 -16.71
CA ALA A 84 -14.50 -4.53 -16.95
C ALA A 84 -15.64 -5.30 -16.25
N ARG A 85 -15.65 -6.62 -16.38
CA ARG A 85 -16.59 -7.50 -15.66
C ARG A 85 -16.43 -7.35 -14.15
N ALA A 86 -15.19 -7.36 -13.64
CA ALA A 86 -14.92 -7.21 -12.22
C ALA A 86 -15.40 -5.86 -11.66
N PHE A 87 -15.34 -4.77 -12.44
CA PHE A 87 -15.93 -3.49 -12.04
C PHE A 87 -17.46 -3.53 -11.99
N VAL A 88 -18.11 -4.16 -12.99
CA VAL A 88 -19.57 -4.32 -13.00
C VAL A 88 -20.03 -5.19 -11.82
N ASP A 89 -19.32 -6.28 -11.53
CA ASP A 89 -19.62 -7.17 -10.41
C ASP A 89 -19.40 -6.48 -9.06
N TRP A 90 -18.33 -5.70 -8.93
CA TRP A 90 -18.09 -4.85 -7.77
C TRP A 90 -19.23 -3.84 -7.58
N ARG A 91 -19.64 -3.14 -8.63
CA ARG A 91 -20.76 -2.18 -8.56
C ARG A 91 -22.06 -2.82 -8.07
N ARG A 92 -22.33 -4.07 -8.46
CA ARG A 92 -23.57 -4.79 -8.06
C ARG A 92 -23.55 -5.28 -6.62
N HIS A 93 -22.39 -5.74 -6.14
CA HIS A 93 -22.33 -6.57 -4.94
C HIS A 93 -21.34 -6.10 -3.88
N GLY A 94 -20.51 -5.10 -4.16
CA GLY A 94 -19.39 -4.69 -3.30
C GLY A 94 -19.23 -3.19 -3.07
N ALA A 95 -19.70 -2.35 -3.98
CA ALA A 95 -19.57 -0.90 -3.88
C ALA A 95 -20.28 -0.36 -2.64
N SER A 96 -19.51 0.22 -1.72
CA SER A 96 -20.03 0.94 -0.54
C SER A 96 -20.21 2.43 -0.82
N ASP A 97 -19.37 2.97 -1.69
CA ASP A 97 -19.53 4.23 -2.40
C ASP A 97 -19.07 4.04 -3.85
N ILE A 98 -19.48 4.95 -4.74
CA ILE A 98 -19.08 4.96 -6.15
C ILE A 98 -19.23 6.36 -6.74
N GLY A 99 -18.13 6.89 -7.27
CA GLY A 99 -18.15 8.18 -7.96
C GLY A 99 -19.16 8.26 -9.11
N ASN A 100 -19.84 9.41 -9.26
CA ASN A 100 -20.96 9.60 -10.21
C ASN A 100 -20.64 9.19 -11.66
N GLN A 101 -19.48 9.58 -12.18
CA GLN A 101 -19.06 9.21 -13.54
C GLN A 101 -18.83 7.69 -13.66
N THR A 102 -18.14 7.09 -12.69
CA THR A 102 -17.93 5.64 -12.63
C THR A 102 -19.27 4.90 -12.59
N ALA A 103 -20.21 5.33 -11.75
CA ALA A 103 -21.54 4.73 -11.65
C ALA A 103 -22.33 4.81 -12.97
N ALA A 104 -22.29 5.98 -13.64
CA ALA A 104 -22.97 6.20 -14.91
C ALA A 104 -22.38 5.33 -16.04
N VAL A 105 -21.05 5.30 -16.16
CA VAL A 105 -20.36 4.53 -17.21
C VAL A 105 -20.53 3.03 -17.01
N LEU A 106 -20.36 2.52 -15.78
CA LEU A 106 -20.56 1.09 -15.49
C LEU A 106 -22.03 0.69 -15.72
N GLY A 107 -22.99 1.53 -15.34
CA GLY A 107 -24.41 1.26 -15.57
C GLY A 107 -24.78 1.24 -17.06
N ALA A 108 -24.30 2.21 -17.84
CA ALA A 108 -24.53 2.27 -19.29
C ALA A 108 -23.83 1.11 -20.02
N GLY A 109 -22.57 0.82 -19.66
CA GLY A 109 -21.81 -0.30 -20.21
C GLY A 109 -22.43 -1.65 -19.90
N GLU A 110 -23.00 -1.83 -18.71
CA GLU A 110 -23.73 -3.04 -18.34
C GLU A 110 -24.98 -3.27 -19.21
N VAL A 111 -25.75 -2.20 -19.47
CA VAL A 111 -26.93 -2.27 -20.35
C VAL A 111 -26.51 -2.58 -21.78
N ASP A 112 -25.48 -1.91 -22.29
CA ASP A 112 -24.96 -2.13 -23.64
C ASP A 112 -24.44 -3.56 -23.84
N ALA A 113 -23.66 -4.08 -22.90
CA ALA A 113 -23.12 -5.45 -22.97
C ALA A 113 -24.24 -6.50 -22.97
N ARG A 114 -25.28 -6.31 -22.14
CA ARG A 114 -26.46 -7.18 -22.11
C ARG A 114 -27.25 -7.14 -23.42
N ASN A 115 -27.38 -5.97 -24.05
CA ASN A 115 -28.07 -5.86 -25.33
C ASN A 115 -27.35 -6.63 -26.45
N HIS A 116 -26.00 -6.57 -26.47
CA HIS A 116 -25.19 -7.40 -27.38
C HIS A 116 -25.35 -8.91 -27.10
N ALA A 117 -25.50 -9.29 -25.83
CA ALA A 117 -25.66 -10.68 -25.41
C ALA A 117 -27.04 -11.26 -25.71
N CYS A 118 -28.12 -10.48 -25.56
CA CYS A 118 -29.48 -10.92 -25.93
C CYS A 118 -29.59 -11.31 -27.41
N GLY A 119 -28.77 -10.72 -28.29
CA GLY A 119 -28.68 -11.10 -29.70
C GLY A 119 -27.89 -12.38 -29.98
N SER A 120 -27.07 -12.86 -29.03
CA SER A 120 -26.14 -14.00 -29.22
C SER A 120 -26.38 -15.18 -28.25
N GLY A 121 -27.22 -15.02 -27.22
CA GLY A 121 -27.53 -16.08 -26.24
C GLY A 121 -26.42 -16.35 -25.22
N ARG A 122 -25.39 -15.50 -25.15
CA ARG A 122 -24.19 -15.69 -24.32
C ARG A 122 -24.40 -15.20 -22.89
N SER A 123 -23.81 -15.89 -21.92
CA SER A 123 -23.76 -15.44 -20.52
C SER A 123 -22.60 -14.45 -20.29
N GLY A 124 -22.77 -13.56 -19.30
CA GLY A 124 -21.76 -12.54 -18.95
C GLY A 124 -20.44 -13.10 -18.38
N ASP A 125 -20.41 -14.39 -18.05
CA ASP A 125 -19.24 -15.07 -17.51
C ASP A 125 -18.44 -15.81 -18.60
N GLU A 126 -18.94 -15.83 -19.84
CA GLU A 126 -18.26 -16.49 -20.94
C GLU A 126 -17.03 -15.70 -21.41
N PRO A 127 -15.90 -16.37 -21.71
CA PRO A 127 -14.72 -15.74 -22.31
C PRO A 127 -15.05 -14.97 -23.60
N GLY A 128 -14.53 -13.74 -23.74
CA GLY A 128 -14.77 -12.87 -24.89
C GLY A 128 -16.18 -12.26 -24.92
N TYR A 129 -16.85 -12.18 -23.78
CA TYR A 129 -18.03 -11.34 -23.62
C TYR A 129 -17.58 -9.87 -23.63
N PRO A 130 -18.23 -8.97 -24.41
CA PRO A 130 -17.67 -7.67 -24.80
C PRO A 130 -17.77 -6.60 -23.69
N TRP A 131 -17.39 -6.95 -22.45
CA TRP A 131 -17.44 -6.05 -21.30
C TRP A 131 -16.60 -4.80 -21.55
N ALA A 132 -15.35 -4.95 -21.97
CA ALA A 132 -14.45 -3.85 -22.25
C ALA A 132 -14.99 -2.96 -23.37
N THR A 133 -15.40 -3.55 -24.49
CA THR A 133 -15.96 -2.80 -25.63
C THR A 133 -17.16 -1.96 -25.21
N SER A 134 -18.07 -2.52 -24.42
CA SER A 134 -19.29 -1.84 -23.94
C SER A 134 -18.94 -0.69 -22.97
N LEU A 135 -18.00 -0.92 -22.05
CA LEU A 135 -17.53 0.09 -21.11
C LEU A 135 -16.76 1.23 -21.80
N LEU A 136 -15.90 0.90 -22.77
CA LEU A 136 -15.18 1.87 -23.59
C LEU A 136 -16.17 2.76 -24.37
N LYS A 137 -17.20 2.17 -24.97
CA LYS A 137 -18.26 2.93 -25.65
C LYS A 137 -18.96 3.87 -24.67
N ALA A 138 -19.39 3.37 -23.52
CA ALA A 138 -20.06 4.19 -22.49
C ALA A 138 -19.18 5.33 -21.95
N ALA A 139 -17.88 5.08 -21.74
CA ALA A 139 -16.92 6.09 -21.30
C ALA A 139 -16.73 7.21 -22.35
N ASN A 140 -16.66 6.83 -23.63
CA ASN A 140 -16.56 7.78 -24.74
C ASN A 140 -17.84 8.61 -24.88
N ASP A 141 -19.01 7.98 -24.83
CA ASP A 141 -20.31 8.66 -24.89
C ASP A 141 -20.48 9.65 -23.72
N PHE A 142 -20.07 9.25 -22.51
CA PHE A 142 -20.08 10.12 -21.33
C PHE A 142 -19.18 11.35 -21.55
N THR A 143 -17.94 11.14 -21.99
CA THR A 143 -16.96 12.21 -22.25
C THR A 143 -17.43 13.17 -23.34
N ALA A 144 -18.06 12.65 -24.41
CA ALA A 144 -18.58 13.47 -25.50
C ALA A 144 -19.78 14.36 -25.09
N THR A 145 -20.51 13.97 -24.03
CA THR A 145 -21.73 14.66 -23.59
C THR A 145 -21.54 15.51 -22.33
N HIS A 146 -20.39 15.39 -21.65
CA HIS A 146 -20.10 16.12 -20.42
C HIS A 146 -18.83 16.95 -20.58
N SER A 147 -18.95 18.28 -20.46
CA SER A 147 -17.80 19.20 -20.53
C SER A 147 -16.82 19.08 -19.36
N ARG A 148 -17.15 18.27 -18.33
CA ARG A 148 -16.32 18.00 -17.15
C ARG A 148 -16.27 16.49 -16.91
N SER A 149 -15.38 15.81 -17.63
CA SER A 149 -15.19 14.34 -17.61
C SER A 149 -13.83 13.90 -17.05
N ALA A 150 -12.99 14.84 -16.65
CA ALA A 150 -11.63 14.60 -16.13
C ALA A 150 -11.61 14.28 -14.62
N GLY A 151 -12.54 13.44 -14.15
CA GLY A 151 -12.58 12.95 -12.77
C GLY A 151 -11.40 12.05 -12.43
N ASN A 152 -11.06 11.95 -11.14
CA ASN A 152 -9.95 11.13 -10.63
C ASN A 152 -10.26 9.62 -10.50
N GLY A 153 -11.49 9.19 -10.80
CA GLY A 153 -11.97 7.82 -10.57
C GLY A 153 -11.18 6.70 -11.27
N ALA A 154 -10.41 7.01 -12.32
CA ALA A 154 -9.46 6.07 -12.91
C ALA A 154 -8.05 6.15 -12.28
N LEU A 155 -7.61 7.35 -11.88
CA LEU A 155 -6.30 7.58 -11.27
C LEU A 155 -6.21 6.96 -9.86
N MET A 156 -7.28 7.07 -9.08
CA MET A 156 -7.33 6.58 -7.69
C MET A 156 -6.98 5.09 -7.53
N ARG A 157 -7.27 4.30 -8.57
CA ARG A 157 -7.06 2.85 -8.62
C ARG A 157 -5.85 2.41 -9.46
N ASN A 158 -5.03 3.35 -9.91
CA ASN A 158 -4.01 3.14 -10.93
C ASN A 158 -2.67 2.62 -10.38
N GLY A 159 -2.42 2.71 -9.07
CA GLY A 159 -1.11 2.36 -8.48
C GLY A 159 -0.61 0.97 -8.86
N ILE A 160 -1.50 -0.03 -8.83
CA ILE A 160 -1.16 -1.42 -9.18
C ILE A 160 -0.74 -1.60 -10.65
N VAL A 161 -1.21 -0.73 -11.56
CA VAL A 161 -0.87 -0.81 -12.98
C VAL A 161 0.62 -0.55 -13.21
N GLY A 162 1.23 0.30 -12.36
CA GLY A 162 2.68 0.56 -12.37
C GLY A 162 3.55 -0.68 -12.08
N LEU A 163 2.97 -1.74 -11.51
CA LEU A 163 3.67 -3.00 -11.23
C LEU A 163 3.63 -4.01 -12.40
N THR A 164 2.73 -3.83 -13.35
CA THR A 164 2.41 -4.88 -14.35
C THR A 164 3.55 -5.15 -15.33
N ARG A 165 4.37 -4.13 -15.65
CA ARG A 165 5.41 -4.19 -16.69
C ARG A 165 6.67 -3.44 -16.25
N LEU A 166 7.25 -3.82 -15.10
CA LEU A 166 8.38 -3.12 -14.47
C LEU A 166 9.59 -2.84 -15.39
N HIS A 167 9.81 -3.65 -16.43
CA HIS A 167 10.91 -3.53 -17.37
C HIS A 167 10.55 -2.87 -18.70
N ASP A 168 9.27 -2.59 -18.95
CA ASP A 168 8.80 -1.95 -20.17
C ASP A 168 7.88 -0.78 -19.80
N ARG A 169 8.49 0.41 -19.74
CA ARG A 169 7.79 1.66 -19.44
C ARG A 169 6.72 1.99 -20.48
N GLN A 170 6.93 1.62 -21.74
CA GLN A 170 5.96 1.85 -22.81
C GLN A 170 4.74 0.92 -22.64
N ALA A 171 4.97 -0.35 -22.29
CA ALA A 171 3.88 -1.26 -21.94
C ALA A 171 3.15 -0.84 -20.66
N THR A 172 3.86 -0.32 -19.65
CA THR A 172 3.26 0.25 -18.43
C THR A 172 2.32 1.41 -18.78
N ALA A 173 2.77 2.35 -19.61
CA ALA A 173 1.95 3.49 -20.06
C ALA A 173 0.72 3.05 -20.89
N ARG A 174 0.88 2.08 -21.79
CA ARG A 174 -0.24 1.51 -22.56
C ARG A 174 -1.27 0.84 -21.65
N ALA A 175 -0.82 0.06 -20.66
CA ALA A 175 -1.70 -0.57 -19.68
C ALA A 175 -2.47 0.47 -18.85
N ALA A 176 -1.80 1.51 -18.37
CA ALA A 176 -2.43 2.60 -17.62
C ALA A 176 -3.53 3.29 -18.45
N THR A 177 -3.24 3.58 -19.72
CA THR A 177 -4.22 4.18 -20.64
C THR A 177 -5.40 3.24 -20.90
N ALA A 178 -5.14 1.96 -21.17
CA ALA A 178 -6.17 0.97 -21.49
C ALA A 178 -7.14 0.75 -20.32
N VAL A 179 -6.62 0.58 -19.10
CA VAL A 179 -7.42 0.36 -17.90
C VAL A 179 -8.20 1.62 -17.50
N ALA A 180 -7.61 2.81 -17.63
CA ALA A 180 -8.31 4.07 -17.35
C ALA A 180 -9.51 4.28 -18.29
N SER A 181 -9.30 4.00 -19.58
CA SER A 181 -10.29 4.21 -20.65
C SER A 181 -11.57 3.40 -20.45
N LEU A 182 -11.54 2.30 -19.70
CA LEU A 182 -12.73 1.52 -19.35
C LEU A 182 -13.81 2.34 -18.63
N THR A 183 -13.47 3.48 -18.03
CA THR A 183 -14.44 4.33 -17.33
C THR A 183 -14.28 5.83 -17.57
N HIS A 184 -13.07 6.27 -17.93
CA HIS A 184 -12.75 7.67 -18.11
C HIS A 184 -11.95 7.82 -19.41
N ALA A 185 -12.61 8.30 -20.47
CA ALA A 185 -12.00 8.45 -21.80
C ALA A 185 -11.33 9.83 -22.02
N ASP A 186 -11.39 10.71 -21.01
CA ASP A 186 -10.77 12.04 -21.07
C ASP A 186 -9.24 11.94 -21.22
N PRO A 187 -8.61 12.62 -22.19
CA PRO A 187 -7.16 12.56 -22.40
C PRO A 187 -6.32 12.96 -21.19
N LEU A 188 -6.81 13.87 -20.32
CA LEU A 188 -6.09 14.26 -19.11
C LEU A 188 -6.07 13.14 -18.07
N VAL A 189 -7.10 12.29 -18.07
CA VAL A 189 -7.15 11.10 -17.20
C VAL A 189 -6.12 10.08 -17.67
N ALA A 190 -6.08 9.79 -18.98
CA ALA A 190 -5.04 8.93 -19.55
C ALA A 190 -3.63 9.43 -19.20
N ASP A 191 -3.35 10.73 -19.39
CA ASP A 191 -2.04 11.31 -19.08
C ASP A 191 -1.68 11.12 -17.59
N SER A 192 -2.61 11.45 -16.68
CA SER A 192 -2.36 11.35 -15.25
C SER A 192 -2.09 9.91 -14.78
N CYS A 193 -2.82 8.94 -15.34
CA CYS A 193 -2.60 7.52 -15.07
C CYS A 193 -1.24 7.06 -15.61
N VAL A 194 -0.82 7.53 -16.79
CA VAL A 194 0.53 7.25 -17.33
C VAL A 194 1.63 7.82 -16.43
N LEU A 195 1.50 9.09 -16.04
CA LEU A 195 2.47 9.76 -15.16
C LEU A 195 2.58 9.06 -13.80
N HIS A 196 1.45 8.70 -13.20
CA HIS A 196 1.42 8.01 -11.91
C HIS A 196 1.96 6.58 -12.00
N ALA A 197 1.56 5.80 -13.01
CA ALA A 197 2.04 4.42 -13.18
C ALA A 197 3.56 4.38 -13.44
N GLU A 198 4.09 5.30 -14.24
CA GLU A 198 5.53 5.40 -14.47
C GLU A 198 6.28 5.83 -13.20
N ALA A 199 5.73 6.78 -12.43
CA ALA A 199 6.34 7.19 -11.16
C ALA A 199 6.36 6.05 -10.13
N VAL A 200 5.30 5.22 -10.06
CA VAL A 200 5.30 3.98 -9.27
C VAL A 200 6.38 3.02 -9.77
N ARG A 201 6.46 2.77 -11.08
CA ARG A 201 7.46 1.86 -11.67
C ARG A 201 8.89 2.31 -11.34
N VAL A 202 9.18 3.60 -11.51
CA VAL A 202 10.47 4.22 -11.18
C VAL A 202 10.76 4.14 -9.69
N ALA A 203 9.78 4.41 -8.83
CA ALA A 203 9.96 4.29 -7.38
C ALA A 203 10.32 2.85 -6.98
N VAL A 204 9.63 1.85 -7.54
CA VAL A 204 9.94 0.43 -7.28
C VAL A 204 11.35 0.08 -7.77
N ILE A 205 11.67 0.33 -9.04
CA ILE A 205 12.92 -0.14 -9.66
C ILE A 205 14.14 0.66 -9.20
N GLU A 206 14.02 1.98 -9.12
CA GLU A 206 15.14 2.90 -8.92
C GLU A 206 15.15 3.49 -7.51
N GLY A 207 14.05 3.42 -6.76
CA GLY A 207 13.99 3.97 -5.40
C GLY A 207 13.97 5.49 -5.37
N ARG A 208 13.34 6.13 -6.36
CA ARG A 208 13.17 7.59 -6.42
C ARG A 208 11.73 7.97 -6.75
N LEU A 209 11.27 9.08 -6.19
CA LEU A 209 9.96 9.65 -6.48
C LEU A 209 10.11 10.69 -7.59
N ASP A 210 9.47 10.47 -8.74
CA ASP A 210 9.54 11.39 -9.88
C ASP A 210 8.32 11.28 -10.79
N LEU A 211 7.41 12.24 -10.68
CA LEU A 211 6.26 12.35 -11.60
C LEU A 211 6.66 12.78 -13.01
N ARG A 212 7.81 13.45 -13.19
CA ARG A 212 8.26 13.91 -14.51
C ARG A 212 8.80 12.76 -15.35
N ALA A 213 9.12 11.63 -14.73
CA ALA A 213 9.62 10.45 -15.42
C ALA A 213 8.69 10.01 -16.56
N GLY A 214 7.37 10.17 -16.45
CA GLY A 214 6.42 9.76 -17.49
C GLY A 214 6.09 10.83 -18.55
N LEU A 215 6.68 12.03 -18.51
CA LEU A 215 6.31 13.10 -19.44
C LEU A 215 6.52 12.70 -20.90
N ASP A 216 7.61 12.00 -21.22
CA ASP A 216 7.89 11.53 -22.58
C ASP A 216 6.98 10.38 -23.05
N LEU A 217 6.14 9.84 -22.16
CA LEU A 217 5.17 8.77 -22.44
C LEU A 217 3.77 9.30 -22.77
N ILE A 218 3.53 10.61 -22.59
CA ILE A 218 2.27 11.28 -22.94
C ILE A 218 2.45 12.16 -24.19
N PRO A 219 1.36 12.59 -24.88
CA PRO A 219 1.47 13.43 -26.07
C PRO A 219 2.21 14.76 -25.84
N ALA A 220 3.16 15.08 -26.73
CA ALA A 220 4.06 16.24 -26.65
C ALA A 220 3.35 17.59 -26.42
N GLN A 221 2.14 17.74 -26.96
CA GLN A 221 1.36 18.97 -26.88
C GLN A 221 0.92 19.31 -25.44
N ARG A 222 0.90 18.32 -24.53
CA ARG A 222 0.49 18.51 -23.13
C ARG A 222 1.66 18.48 -22.14
N HIS A 223 2.90 18.32 -22.62
CA HIS A 223 4.10 18.28 -21.77
C HIS A 223 4.24 19.55 -20.93
N SER A 224 4.17 20.73 -21.57
CA SER A 224 4.33 22.01 -20.87
C SER A 224 3.26 22.25 -19.82
N GLN A 225 2.02 21.85 -20.08
CA GLN A 225 0.91 21.95 -19.14
C GLN A 225 1.14 21.06 -17.92
N TRP A 226 1.49 19.79 -18.13
CA TRP A 226 1.78 18.86 -17.03
C TRP A 226 3.02 19.26 -16.24
N THR A 227 4.08 19.73 -16.90
CA THR A 227 5.25 20.30 -16.22
C THR A 227 4.83 21.46 -15.32
N ALA A 228 4.10 22.45 -15.83
CA ALA A 228 3.65 23.59 -15.02
C ALA A 228 2.78 23.16 -13.82
N TRP A 229 1.91 22.16 -13.99
CA TRP A 229 1.10 21.62 -12.91
C TRP A 229 1.92 20.90 -11.85
N ILE A 230 2.85 20.03 -12.24
CA ILE A 230 3.76 19.33 -11.32
C ILE A 230 4.64 20.34 -10.57
N ASP A 231 5.20 21.31 -11.27
CA ASP A 231 6.06 22.37 -10.72
C ASP A 231 5.30 23.20 -9.69
N SER A 232 4.05 23.60 -10.01
CA SER A 232 3.21 24.40 -9.09
C SER A 232 2.85 23.68 -7.80
N ALA A 233 2.83 22.34 -7.82
CA ALA A 233 2.46 21.52 -6.68
C ALA A 233 3.66 21.12 -5.80
N ALA A 234 4.88 21.13 -6.36
CA ALA A 234 6.08 20.76 -5.63
C ALA A 234 6.29 21.69 -4.43
N ASN A 235 6.34 21.10 -3.23
CA ASN A 235 6.47 21.77 -1.93
C ASN A 235 5.31 22.73 -1.56
N ALA A 236 4.20 22.71 -2.30
CA ALA A 236 3.00 23.45 -1.93
C ALA A 236 2.30 22.78 -0.72
N ASP A 237 1.46 23.53 -0.02
CA ASP A 237 0.52 22.93 0.93
C ASP A 237 -0.53 22.13 0.13
N PRO A 238 -0.67 20.80 0.34
CA PRO A 238 -1.68 20.02 -0.36
C PRO A 238 -3.11 20.57 -0.17
N ALA A 239 -3.40 21.24 0.96
CA ALA A 239 -4.70 21.86 1.23
C ALA A 239 -4.96 23.16 0.45
N SER A 240 -3.95 23.65 -0.28
CA SER A 240 -4.06 24.80 -1.20
C SER A 240 -4.28 24.38 -2.66
N ILE A 241 -4.26 23.08 -2.95
CA ILE A 241 -4.49 22.57 -4.31
C ILE A 241 -5.98 22.49 -4.58
N ASP A 242 -6.48 23.42 -5.39
CA ASP A 242 -7.88 23.44 -5.80
C ASP A 242 -8.25 22.27 -6.73
N GLY A 243 -9.51 21.84 -6.63
CA GLY A 243 -10.14 20.94 -7.60
C GLY A 243 -9.60 19.51 -7.57
N ASN A 244 -9.26 18.98 -6.39
CA ASN A 244 -8.74 17.62 -6.24
C ASN A 244 -9.74 16.48 -6.54
N GLY A 245 -11.00 16.78 -6.84
CA GLY A 245 -11.92 15.84 -7.49
C GLY A 245 -11.65 15.62 -8.99
N SER A 246 -10.76 16.42 -9.60
CA SER A 246 -10.24 16.16 -10.95
C SER A 246 -8.96 15.33 -10.89
N THR A 247 -8.66 14.61 -11.95
CA THR A 247 -7.46 13.77 -12.03
C THR A 247 -6.15 14.55 -11.87
N PHE A 248 -6.07 15.75 -12.45
CA PHE A 248 -4.89 16.61 -12.36
C PHE A 248 -4.80 17.31 -10.99
N GLY A 249 -5.94 17.64 -10.36
CA GLY A 249 -5.97 18.19 -9.01
C GLY A 249 -5.53 17.16 -7.98
N ALA A 250 -6.07 15.94 -8.07
CA ALA A 250 -5.72 14.82 -7.20
C ALA A 250 -4.22 14.48 -7.27
N LEU A 251 -3.67 14.35 -8.50
CA LEU A 251 -2.25 14.05 -8.68
C LEU A 251 -1.35 15.17 -8.12
N ARG A 252 -1.74 16.43 -8.31
CA ARG A 252 -1.02 17.59 -7.77
C ARG A 252 -1.07 17.62 -6.24
N ALA A 253 -2.24 17.39 -5.63
CA ALA A 253 -2.38 17.35 -4.18
C ALA A 253 -1.57 16.22 -3.56
N ALA A 254 -1.57 15.03 -4.20
CA ALA A 254 -0.74 13.91 -3.77
C ALA A 254 0.76 14.22 -3.88
N TRP A 255 1.18 14.89 -4.95
CA TRP A 255 2.57 15.32 -5.14
C TRP A 255 3.00 16.40 -4.13
N ALA A 256 2.11 17.34 -3.83
CA ALA A 256 2.32 18.36 -2.81
C ALA A 256 2.48 17.72 -1.42
N ALA A 257 1.62 16.77 -1.07
CA ALA A 257 1.70 16.05 0.21
C ALA A 257 3.02 15.29 0.38
N ILE A 258 3.53 14.68 -0.69
CA ILE A 258 4.85 14.03 -0.69
C ILE A 258 5.95 15.09 -0.54
N THR A 259 6.08 15.99 -1.51
CA THR A 259 7.25 16.88 -1.59
C THR A 259 7.34 17.88 -0.43
N SER A 260 6.21 18.38 0.09
CA SER A 260 6.19 19.29 1.24
C SER A 260 6.61 18.65 2.57
N THR A 261 6.71 17.32 2.64
CA THR A 261 7.06 16.59 3.86
C THR A 261 8.40 15.85 3.79
N ASP A 262 9.13 16.01 2.68
CA ASP A 262 10.46 15.46 2.49
C ASP A 262 11.51 16.36 3.15
N ASP A 263 11.92 15.98 4.35
CA ASP A 263 13.01 16.60 5.11
C ASP A 263 14.27 15.72 5.16
N GLY A 264 14.30 14.63 4.38
CA GLY A 264 15.39 13.64 4.38
C GLY A 264 15.46 12.74 5.63
N SER A 265 14.56 12.90 6.60
CA SER A 265 14.54 12.09 7.83
C SER A 265 13.68 10.81 7.67
N PRO A 266 13.95 9.76 8.48
CA PRO A 266 13.13 8.54 8.48
C PRO A 266 11.63 8.82 8.68
N GLY A 267 10.78 7.98 8.09
CA GLY A 267 9.31 8.08 8.26
C GLY A 267 8.61 9.09 7.36
N HIS A 268 9.22 9.45 6.23
CA HIS A 268 8.61 10.34 5.23
C HIS A 268 7.25 9.80 4.74
N ALA A 269 7.11 8.49 4.51
CA ALA A 269 5.83 7.89 4.10
C ALA A 269 4.67 8.22 5.07
N ARG A 270 4.93 8.16 6.39
CA ARG A 270 3.95 8.53 7.41
C ARG A 270 3.57 10.01 7.31
N ARG A 271 4.56 10.90 7.18
CA ARG A 271 4.32 12.35 7.08
C ARG A 271 3.52 12.71 5.84
N ALA A 272 3.89 12.13 4.69
CA ALA A 272 3.20 12.35 3.41
C ALA A 272 1.73 11.90 3.47
N LEU A 273 1.45 10.72 4.05
CA LEU A 273 0.08 10.21 4.21
C LEU A 273 -0.76 11.10 5.15
N ILE A 274 -0.17 11.62 6.23
CA ILE A 274 -0.84 12.58 7.13
C ILE A 274 -1.14 13.89 6.41
N ALA A 275 -0.19 14.39 5.60
CA ALA A 275 -0.39 15.61 4.81
C ALA A 275 -1.48 15.42 3.74
N ALA A 276 -1.52 14.26 3.09
CA ALA A 276 -2.55 13.91 2.11
C ALA A 276 -3.94 13.86 2.74
N ALA A 277 -4.10 13.19 3.89
CA ALA A 277 -5.37 13.18 4.63
C ALA A 277 -5.78 14.57 5.17
N ARG A 278 -4.85 15.53 5.21
CA ARG A 278 -5.09 16.94 5.58
C ARG A 278 -5.42 17.84 4.40
N ALA A 279 -5.35 17.35 3.16
CA ALA A 279 -5.61 18.15 1.94
C ALA A 279 -7.05 18.72 1.90
N GLY A 280 -8.00 18.03 2.53
CA GLY A 280 -9.43 18.36 2.46
C GLY A 280 -10.06 18.03 1.11
N HIS A 281 -11.38 18.21 1.01
CA HIS A 281 -12.17 17.79 -0.15
C HIS A 281 -12.02 16.27 -0.39
N ASP A 282 -11.40 15.86 -1.48
CA ASP A 282 -11.25 14.45 -1.89
C ASP A 282 -10.04 13.78 -1.20
N THR A 283 -10.15 13.55 0.11
CA THR A 283 -9.01 13.18 0.96
C THR A 283 -8.59 11.73 0.85
N ASP A 284 -9.53 10.80 0.70
CA ASP A 284 -9.28 9.38 0.45
C ASP A 284 -8.57 9.18 -0.88
N THR A 285 -9.02 9.80 -1.98
CA THR A 285 -8.29 9.68 -3.26
C THR A 285 -6.91 10.30 -3.23
N VAL A 286 -6.75 11.50 -2.66
CA VAL A 286 -5.42 12.10 -2.53
C VAL A 286 -4.49 11.21 -1.70
N ALA A 287 -4.98 10.66 -0.58
CA ALA A 287 -4.21 9.78 0.28
C ALA A 287 -3.93 8.42 -0.36
N ALA A 288 -4.84 7.85 -1.14
CA ALA A 288 -4.65 6.62 -1.90
C ALA A 288 -3.52 6.78 -2.95
N ILE A 289 -3.55 7.86 -3.73
CA ILE A 289 -2.54 8.17 -4.74
C ILE A 289 -1.17 8.40 -4.09
N THR A 290 -1.12 9.18 -2.99
CA THR A 290 0.10 9.37 -2.18
C THR A 290 0.61 8.04 -1.64
N GLY A 291 -0.29 7.22 -1.08
CA GLY A 291 0.00 5.93 -0.49
C GLY A 291 0.65 4.95 -1.47
N ALA A 292 0.14 4.88 -2.70
CA ALA A 292 0.74 4.08 -3.76
C ALA A 292 2.19 4.48 -4.05
N LEU A 293 2.48 5.78 -4.13
CA LEU A 293 3.83 6.30 -4.43
C LEU A 293 4.80 6.13 -3.26
N VAL A 294 4.40 6.48 -2.03
CA VAL A 294 5.28 6.31 -0.87
C VAL A 294 5.49 4.83 -0.54
N GLY A 295 4.47 4.00 -0.75
CA GLY A 295 4.58 2.55 -0.73
C GLY A 295 5.57 2.02 -1.78
N ALA A 296 5.52 2.55 -3.00
CA ALA A 296 6.47 2.23 -4.07
C ALA A 296 7.91 2.68 -3.76
N ARG A 297 8.10 3.72 -2.95
CA ARG A 297 9.43 4.26 -2.62
C ARG A 297 10.05 3.61 -1.38
N TYR A 298 9.25 3.42 -0.34
CA TYR A 298 9.69 3.00 0.99
C TYR A 298 9.32 1.56 1.33
N GLY A 299 8.48 0.93 0.52
CA GLY A 299 8.01 -0.44 0.73
C GLY A 299 7.06 -0.58 1.91
N VAL A 300 6.70 -1.82 2.21
CA VAL A 300 5.91 -2.19 3.40
C VAL A 300 6.65 -1.78 4.66
N SER A 301 7.99 -1.87 4.66
CA SER A 301 8.84 -1.53 5.81
C SER A 301 8.79 -0.05 6.20
N GLY A 302 8.51 0.86 5.25
CA GLY A 302 8.34 2.28 5.51
C GLY A 302 6.92 2.73 5.88
N LEU A 303 5.93 1.85 5.79
CA LEU A 303 4.53 2.16 6.12
C LEU A 303 4.25 1.87 7.61
N PRO A 304 3.50 2.72 8.33
CA PRO A 304 3.23 2.52 9.77
C PRO A 304 2.56 1.19 10.09
N ALA A 305 3.13 0.41 11.01
CA ALA A 305 2.56 -0.85 11.48
C ALA A 305 1.12 -0.69 12.01
N ALA A 306 0.87 0.39 12.73
CA ALA A 306 -0.44 0.75 13.28
C ALA A 306 -1.54 0.82 12.20
N TRP A 307 -1.18 1.29 11.01
CA TRP A 307 -2.10 1.40 9.87
C TRP A 307 -2.18 0.07 9.13
N ARG A 308 -1.03 -0.53 8.81
CA ARG A 308 -0.96 -1.81 8.08
C ARG A 308 -1.74 -2.94 8.74
N ARG A 309 -1.82 -2.98 10.08
CA ARG A 309 -2.55 -4.03 10.81
C ARG A 309 -4.06 -3.82 10.87
N ARG A 310 -4.53 -2.59 10.65
CA ARG A 310 -5.96 -2.21 10.75
C ARG A 310 -6.68 -2.22 9.41
N VAL A 311 -5.95 -2.03 8.31
CA VAL A 311 -6.55 -1.98 6.97
C VAL A 311 -7.22 -3.31 6.59
N HIS A 312 -8.49 -3.22 6.21
CA HIS A 312 -9.31 -4.31 5.70
C HIS A 312 -10.41 -3.77 4.79
N GLY A 313 -11.18 -4.63 4.12
CA GLY A 313 -12.34 -4.19 3.35
C GLY A 313 -12.72 -5.16 2.25
N TRP A 314 -13.69 -4.78 1.40
CA TRP A 314 -14.13 -5.62 0.29
C TRP A 314 -12.93 -6.08 -0.58
N PRO A 315 -12.88 -7.36 -1.01
CA PRO A 315 -13.89 -8.42 -0.86
C PRO A 315 -13.74 -9.29 0.40
N GLY A 316 -13.33 -8.72 1.54
CA GLY A 316 -12.96 -9.46 2.76
C GLY A 316 -11.46 -9.68 2.88
N MET A 317 -10.67 -8.80 2.28
CA MET A 317 -9.21 -8.84 2.27
C MET A 317 -8.63 -7.98 3.41
N ARG A 318 -7.37 -8.25 3.76
CA ARG A 318 -6.53 -7.50 4.71
C ARG A 318 -5.20 -7.13 4.08
N GLY A 319 -4.38 -6.37 4.80
CA GLY A 319 -3.07 -5.91 4.31
C GLY A 319 -2.16 -7.03 3.77
N ARG A 320 -2.19 -8.24 4.34
CA ARG A 320 -1.42 -9.38 3.82
C ARG A 320 -1.86 -9.82 2.42
N ASP A 321 -3.16 -9.83 2.14
CA ASP A 321 -3.70 -10.21 0.84
C ASP A 321 -3.29 -9.19 -0.23
N LEU A 322 -3.23 -7.90 0.12
CA LEU A 322 -2.77 -6.84 -0.76
C LEU A 322 -1.27 -6.98 -1.10
N ILE A 323 -0.45 -7.37 -0.12
CA ILE A 323 0.96 -7.70 -0.34
C ILE A 323 1.08 -8.89 -1.30
N GLU A 324 0.27 -9.93 -1.11
CA GLU A 324 0.27 -11.09 -1.99
C GLU A 324 -0.09 -10.71 -3.44
N LEU A 325 -1.18 -9.96 -3.63
CA LEU A 325 -1.61 -9.51 -4.96
C LEU A 325 -0.54 -8.67 -5.66
N ALA A 326 0.10 -7.74 -4.94
CA ALA A 326 1.18 -6.92 -5.50
C ALA A 326 2.40 -7.77 -5.90
N LEU A 327 2.78 -8.76 -5.08
CA LEU A 327 3.90 -9.66 -5.38
C LEU A 327 3.60 -10.64 -6.51
N ARG A 328 2.37 -11.16 -6.60
CA ARG A 328 1.93 -11.96 -7.75
C ARG A 328 1.94 -11.13 -9.04
N THR A 329 1.50 -9.87 -8.99
CA THR A 329 1.50 -8.94 -10.14
C THR A 329 2.88 -8.75 -10.74
N VAL A 330 3.94 -8.68 -9.91
CA VAL A 330 5.33 -8.57 -10.39
C VAL A 330 6.01 -9.93 -10.66
N GLY A 331 5.29 -11.05 -10.50
CA GLY A 331 5.82 -12.41 -10.69
C GLY A 331 6.79 -12.88 -9.59
N GLU A 332 6.72 -12.30 -8.40
CA GLU A 332 7.57 -12.61 -7.23
C GLU A 332 6.90 -13.55 -6.21
N CYS A 333 5.68 -13.99 -6.49
CA CYS A 333 4.91 -14.89 -5.65
C CYS A 333 4.19 -15.96 -6.48
N ASP A 334 4.30 -17.19 -6.01
CA ASP A 334 3.53 -18.37 -6.39
C ASP A 334 3.03 -19.06 -5.10
N ASP A 335 2.29 -20.15 -5.22
CA ASP A 335 1.69 -20.83 -4.06
C ASP A 335 2.72 -21.50 -3.12
N THR A 336 4.00 -21.54 -3.51
CA THR A 336 5.09 -22.16 -2.73
C THR A 336 6.02 -21.14 -2.06
N THR A 337 5.87 -19.87 -2.42
CA THR A 337 6.71 -18.78 -1.94
C THR A 337 5.95 -17.87 -0.99
N TRP A 338 6.68 -17.15 -0.14
CA TRP A 338 6.07 -16.18 0.76
C TRP A 338 5.48 -15.00 -0.05
N PRO A 339 4.28 -14.47 0.24
CA PRO A 339 3.43 -14.74 1.41
C PRO A 339 2.44 -15.92 1.28
N ALA A 340 2.31 -16.55 0.12
CA ALA A 340 1.29 -17.58 -0.11
C ALA A 340 1.58 -18.93 0.57
N ARG A 341 2.85 -19.27 0.80
CA ARG A 341 3.22 -20.53 1.46
C ARG A 341 2.64 -20.66 2.87
N ASP A 342 2.27 -21.87 3.25
CA ASP A 342 1.57 -22.14 4.52
C ASP A 342 2.44 -21.99 5.77
N HIS A 343 3.70 -22.41 5.70
CA HIS A 343 4.61 -22.40 6.84
C HIS A 343 5.98 -21.81 6.49
N GLU A 344 6.55 -21.08 7.43
CA GLU A 344 7.95 -20.68 7.41
C GLU A 344 8.86 -21.80 7.96
N LYS A 345 10.13 -21.83 7.53
CA LYS A 345 11.11 -22.74 8.15
C LYS A 345 11.47 -22.23 9.54
N SER A 346 11.23 -23.04 10.56
CA SER A 346 11.77 -22.84 11.91
C SER A 346 12.95 -23.78 12.16
N TRP A 347 13.86 -23.36 13.05
CA TRP A 347 15.08 -24.10 13.37
C TRP A 347 15.30 -24.10 14.88
N GLY A 348 15.75 -25.23 15.42
CA GLY A 348 16.07 -25.36 16.84
C GLY A 348 14.83 -25.46 17.75
N GLY A 349 15.07 -25.35 19.06
CA GLY A 349 14.01 -25.40 20.08
C GLY A 349 13.26 -24.07 20.22
N ALA A 350 12.02 -24.13 20.71
CA ALA A 350 11.22 -22.96 21.03
C ALA A 350 11.87 -22.13 22.15
N ILE A 351 12.06 -20.83 21.89
CA ILE A 351 12.52 -19.86 22.87
C ILE A 351 11.44 -18.80 22.99
N GLU A 352 10.91 -18.63 24.19
CA GLU A 352 10.04 -17.53 24.60
C GLU A 352 10.35 -17.20 26.05
N VAL A 353 10.92 -16.02 26.30
CA VAL A 353 11.44 -15.61 27.60
C VAL A 353 10.91 -14.23 27.98
N PRO A 354 10.57 -13.99 29.26
CA PRO A 354 10.14 -12.68 29.72
C PRO A 354 11.32 -11.71 29.71
N VAL A 355 11.01 -10.41 29.60
CA VAL A 355 12.00 -9.33 29.74
C VAL A 355 11.89 -8.67 31.12
N SER A 356 12.94 -8.00 31.57
CA SER A 356 12.97 -7.41 32.92
C SER A 356 12.28 -6.04 33.05
N TRP A 357 12.00 -5.37 31.93
CA TRP A 357 11.42 -4.01 31.91
C TRP A 357 9.92 -3.98 31.60
N SER A 358 9.29 -5.13 31.36
CA SER A 358 7.84 -5.24 31.11
C SER A 358 7.35 -6.62 31.55
N ASP A 359 6.26 -6.63 32.31
CA ASP A 359 5.60 -7.83 32.82
C ASP A 359 4.71 -8.53 31.77
N ARG A 360 4.40 -7.84 30.66
CA ARG A 360 3.52 -8.30 29.58
C ARG A 360 4.25 -8.53 28.26
N LEU A 361 5.58 -8.45 28.22
CA LEU A 361 6.39 -8.67 27.02
C LEU A 361 7.27 -9.91 27.16
N THR A 362 7.14 -10.83 26.20
CA THR A 362 8.09 -11.93 25.97
C THR A 362 8.81 -11.74 24.65
N ILE A 363 10.05 -12.19 24.59
CA ILE A 363 10.88 -12.17 23.37
C ILE A 363 11.34 -13.57 23.02
N GLY A 364 11.54 -13.85 21.73
CA GLY A 364 11.91 -15.20 21.33
C GLY A 364 12.08 -15.43 19.84
N ASN A 365 11.87 -16.69 19.45
CA ASN A 365 12.09 -17.21 18.10
C ASN A 365 10.81 -17.78 17.44
N GLN A 366 10.86 -18.02 16.13
CA GLN A 366 9.72 -18.54 15.35
C GLN A 366 9.18 -19.86 15.89
N ALA A 367 10.05 -20.73 16.45
CA ALA A 367 9.65 -22.04 16.94
C ALA A 367 8.66 -21.98 18.12
N ALA A 368 8.59 -20.85 18.85
CA ALA A 368 7.60 -20.64 19.91
C ALA A 368 6.26 -20.05 19.41
N LEU A 369 6.17 -19.61 18.15
CA LEU A 369 4.97 -18.91 17.63
C LEU A 369 3.69 -19.76 17.74
N ALA A 370 3.78 -21.06 17.49
CA ALA A 370 2.64 -21.97 17.53
C ALA A 370 2.14 -22.26 18.95
N THR A 371 2.97 -22.05 19.98
CA THR A 371 2.68 -22.43 21.36
C THR A 371 2.60 -21.25 22.34
N THR A 372 2.99 -20.04 21.91
CA THR A 372 2.91 -18.83 22.73
C THR A 372 1.49 -18.55 23.19
N LYS A 373 1.37 -18.21 24.47
CA LYS A 373 0.10 -17.81 25.12
C LYS A 373 -0.14 -16.31 25.06
N ALA A 374 0.79 -15.55 24.47
CA ALA A 374 0.62 -14.11 24.29
C ALA A 374 -0.64 -13.82 23.46
N THR A 375 -1.39 -12.81 23.88
CA THR A 375 -2.64 -12.40 23.23
C THR A 375 -2.38 -11.60 21.95
N ALA A 376 -1.19 -11.03 21.78
CA ALA A 376 -0.71 -10.38 20.57
C ALA A 376 0.72 -10.81 20.19
N VAL A 377 1.08 -10.66 18.91
CA VAL A 377 2.36 -11.08 18.34
C VAL A 377 2.94 -9.99 17.43
N VAL A 378 4.24 -9.78 17.54
CA VAL A 378 5.02 -8.98 16.59
C VAL A 378 6.10 -9.87 15.96
N SER A 379 5.87 -10.26 14.70
CA SER A 379 6.83 -11.03 13.90
C SER A 379 7.72 -10.10 13.08
N LEU A 380 9.02 -10.14 13.34
CA LEU A 380 10.04 -9.38 12.61
C LEU A 380 10.58 -10.12 11.38
N SER A 381 10.16 -11.38 11.22
CA SER A 381 10.44 -12.21 10.07
C SER A 381 9.19 -12.48 9.26
N ARG A 382 9.40 -12.91 8.02
CA ARG A 382 8.35 -13.52 7.20
C ARG A 382 7.78 -14.74 7.96
N ILE A 383 6.46 -14.87 7.95
CA ILE A 383 5.72 -16.02 8.48
C ILE A 383 4.82 -16.60 7.39
N GLY A 384 4.56 -17.90 7.45
CA GLY A 384 3.63 -18.61 6.59
C GLY A 384 2.18 -18.22 6.83
N ARG A 385 1.32 -18.53 5.86
CA ARG A 385 -0.11 -18.18 5.86
C ARG A 385 -0.87 -18.81 7.04
N LEU A 386 -0.54 -20.05 7.42
CA LEU A 386 -1.18 -20.74 8.55
C LEU A 386 -0.58 -20.34 9.91
N GLU A 387 0.53 -19.60 9.91
CA GLU A 387 1.15 -19.04 11.11
C GLU A 387 0.63 -17.62 11.40
N ASP A 388 0.04 -16.96 10.41
CA ASP A 388 -0.65 -15.69 10.60
C ASP A 388 -1.97 -15.93 11.36
N ARG A 389 -2.23 -15.10 12.38
CA ARG A 389 -3.45 -15.21 13.20
C ARG A 389 -4.63 -14.53 12.52
N ALA A 390 -4.42 -13.83 11.40
CA ALA A 390 -5.44 -13.08 10.65
C ALA A 390 -6.20 -12.05 11.51
N THR A 391 -5.50 -11.45 12.48
CA THR A 391 -6.03 -10.41 13.36
C THR A 391 -5.14 -9.17 13.34
N GLU A 392 -5.69 -8.02 13.72
CA GLU A 392 -4.92 -6.79 13.94
C GLU A 392 -3.91 -6.92 15.11
N LYS A 393 -3.98 -8.00 15.89
CA LYS A 393 -3.07 -8.30 17.01
C LYS A 393 -1.85 -9.11 16.57
N HIS A 394 -1.73 -9.45 15.29
CA HIS A 394 -0.54 -10.06 14.72
C HIS A 394 0.12 -9.09 13.73
N VAL A 395 1.13 -8.36 14.21
CA VAL A 395 1.86 -7.38 13.43
C VAL A 395 3.06 -8.05 12.77
N GLN A 396 3.18 -7.90 11.46
CA GLN A 396 4.35 -8.34 10.70
C GLN A 396 5.21 -7.13 10.36
N ALA A 397 6.44 -7.07 10.87
CA ALA A 397 7.44 -6.10 10.46
C ALA A 397 8.40 -6.73 9.46
N TRP A 398 8.60 -6.07 8.33
CA TRP A 398 9.57 -6.52 7.35
C TRP A 398 10.96 -5.97 7.67
N LEU A 399 11.68 -6.73 8.49
CA LEU A 399 13.09 -6.51 8.72
C LEU A 399 13.91 -7.58 8.01
N VAL A 400 14.84 -7.12 7.17
CA VAL A 400 15.75 -7.98 6.43
C VAL A 400 16.97 -8.24 7.30
N ASP A 401 17.44 -9.48 7.31
CA ASP A 401 18.64 -9.87 8.04
C ASP A 401 19.87 -9.73 7.13
N ASN A 402 20.30 -8.50 6.90
CA ASN A 402 21.41 -8.17 5.99
C ASN A 402 22.15 -6.92 6.47
N ASP A 403 23.48 -7.01 6.50
CA ASP A 403 24.36 -5.94 6.95
C ASP A 403 24.66 -4.89 5.87
N ASP A 404 24.27 -5.13 4.62
CA ASP A 404 24.31 -4.12 3.56
C ASP A 404 23.19 -3.08 3.76
N PRO A 405 23.50 -1.79 4.02
CA PRO A 405 22.48 -0.75 4.14
C PRO A 405 21.59 -0.62 2.90
N ALA A 406 22.10 -0.93 1.70
CA ALA A 406 21.32 -0.88 0.46
C ALA A 406 20.25 -1.99 0.36
N ALA A 407 20.27 -2.98 1.26
CA ALA A 407 19.25 -4.01 1.36
C ALA A 407 17.97 -3.54 2.11
N HIS A 408 17.94 -2.28 2.55
CA HIS A 408 16.83 -1.69 3.32
C HIS A 408 16.33 -0.40 2.69
N ASN A 409 15.02 -0.16 2.76
CA ASN A 409 14.40 1.06 2.23
C ASN A 409 14.41 2.21 3.24
N ASP A 410 14.08 1.92 4.50
CA ASP A 410 14.10 2.86 5.63
C ASP A 410 14.31 2.09 6.95
N LEU A 411 15.54 1.59 7.17
CA LEU A 411 15.85 0.68 8.29
C LEU A 411 15.59 1.32 9.66
N ALA A 412 16.02 2.58 9.82
CA ALA A 412 15.85 3.34 11.04
C ALA A 412 14.37 3.48 11.41
N TYR A 413 13.52 3.81 10.43
CA TYR A 413 12.07 3.85 10.64
C TYR A 413 11.52 2.45 10.95
N ALA A 414 11.84 1.43 10.16
CA ALA A 414 11.27 0.08 10.32
C ALA A 414 11.55 -0.52 11.70
N LEU A 415 12.75 -0.30 12.25
CA LEU A 415 13.11 -0.73 13.60
C LEU A 415 12.31 0.02 14.68
N ASN A 416 12.19 1.34 14.53
CA ASN A 416 11.44 2.19 15.45
C ASN A 416 9.93 1.95 15.41
N ASP A 417 9.38 1.69 14.22
CA ASP A 417 7.98 1.33 13.99
C ASP A 417 7.67 -0.02 14.61
N ALA A 418 8.54 -1.02 14.45
CA ALA A 418 8.38 -2.33 15.10
C ALA A 418 8.39 -2.22 16.64
N ALA A 419 9.29 -1.41 17.22
CA ALA A 419 9.31 -1.18 18.67
C ALA A 419 8.05 -0.43 19.14
N SER A 420 7.56 0.53 18.35
CA SER A 420 6.33 1.27 18.66
C SER A 420 5.09 0.37 18.56
N ALA A 421 5.06 -0.56 17.59
CA ALA A 421 3.97 -1.53 17.45
C ALA A 421 3.87 -2.49 18.65
N VAL A 422 5.01 -2.90 19.23
CA VAL A 422 5.02 -3.66 20.50
C VAL A 422 4.37 -2.82 21.60
N GLN A 423 4.77 -1.55 21.74
CA GLN A 423 4.23 -0.67 22.78
C GLN A 423 2.73 -0.41 22.59
N GLU A 424 2.27 -0.16 21.37
CA GLU A 424 0.84 0.06 21.08
C GLU A 424 -0.02 -1.13 21.51
N LEU A 425 0.43 -2.36 21.24
CA LEU A 425 -0.27 -3.57 21.67
C LEU A 425 -0.28 -3.71 23.21
N LEU A 426 0.82 -3.34 23.88
CA LEU A 426 0.87 -3.30 25.35
C LEU A 426 -0.08 -2.24 25.92
N ASP A 427 -0.19 -1.07 25.29
CA ASP A 427 -1.11 0.01 25.69
C ASP A 427 -2.57 -0.39 25.46
N GLU A 428 -2.84 -1.23 24.45
CA GLU A 428 -4.15 -1.86 24.20
C GLU A 428 -4.52 -2.96 25.22
N GLY A 429 -3.65 -3.25 26.19
CA GLY A 429 -3.90 -4.21 27.27
C GLY A 429 -3.42 -5.63 26.98
N GLU A 430 -2.74 -5.85 25.85
CA GLU A 430 -2.31 -7.19 25.44
C GLU A 430 -1.07 -7.68 26.21
N THR A 431 -0.87 -9.00 26.17
CA THR A 431 0.44 -9.62 26.38
C THR A 431 1.07 -9.87 25.01
N VAL A 432 2.31 -9.46 24.82
CA VAL A 432 2.95 -9.40 23.50
C VAL A 432 4.11 -10.37 23.42
N PHE A 433 4.13 -11.17 22.36
CA PHE A 433 5.28 -11.97 21.96
C PHE A 433 6.00 -11.33 20.77
N LEU A 434 7.25 -10.89 20.97
CA LEU A 434 8.11 -10.32 19.94
C LEU A 434 9.14 -11.37 19.47
N HIS A 435 9.18 -11.68 18.17
CA HIS A 435 10.10 -12.69 17.66
C HIS A 435 10.61 -12.45 16.25
N CYS A 436 11.66 -13.17 15.91
CA CYS A 436 12.16 -13.38 14.55
C CYS A 436 12.53 -14.86 14.39
N VAL A 437 13.17 -15.26 13.29
CA VAL A 437 13.49 -16.67 13.04
C VAL A 437 14.32 -17.30 14.17
N HIS A 438 15.42 -16.67 14.60
CA HIS A 438 16.40 -17.24 15.53
C HIS A 438 16.57 -16.49 16.85
N ALA A 439 15.87 -15.36 17.04
CA ALA A 439 16.10 -14.43 18.15
C ALA A 439 17.55 -13.88 18.25
N HIS A 440 18.29 -13.80 17.13
CA HIS A 440 19.71 -13.43 17.16
C HIS A 440 20.02 -12.02 16.66
N HIS A 441 19.41 -11.57 15.56
CA HIS A 441 19.67 -10.22 15.02
C HIS A 441 18.46 -9.29 15.20
N ARG A 442 17.30 -9.68 14.66
CA ARG A 442 16.08 -8.84 14.65
C ARG A 442 15.42 -8.68 16.03
N THR A 443 15.08 -9.80 16.70
CA THR A 443 14.44 -9.77 18.03
C THR A 443 15.22 -8.91 19.03
N PRO A 444 16.54 -9.14 19.24
CA PRO A 444 17.28 -8.34 20.22
C PRO A 444 17.36 -6.86 19.81
N SER A 445 17.50 -6.53 18.52
CA SER A 445 17.56 -5.14 18.05
C SER A 445 16.27 -4.36 18.35
N VAL A 446 15.10 -4.95 18.09
CA VAL A 446 13.82 -4.30 18.40
C VAL A 446 13.55 -4.28 19.90
N ALA A 447 13.91 -5.36 20.62
CA ALA A 447 13.80 -5.40 22.08
C ALA A 447 14.67 -4.34 22.76
N LEU A 448 15.87 -4.07 22.24
CA LEU A 448 16.76 -3.02 22.73
C LEU A 448 16.12 -1.63 22.57
N LEU A 449 15.59 -1.32 21.39
CA LEU A 449 14.89 -0.06 21.14
C LEU A 449 13.67 0.10 22.05
N HIS A 450 12.88 -0.96 22.22
CA HIS A 450 11.74 -0.95 23.11
C HIS A 450 12.15 -0.70 24.56
N ALA A 451 13.19 -1.39 25.05
CA ALA A 451 13.72 -1.23 26.40
C ALA A 451 14.20 0.21 26.67
N MET A 452 14.87 0.82 25.69
CA MET A 452 15.37 2.20 25.80
C MET A 452 14.25 3.24 25.73
N ARG A 453 13.34 3.10 24.78
CA ARG A 453 12.31 4.12 24.49
C ARG A 453 11.11 4.05 25.44
N PHE A 454 10.69 2.84 25.79
CA PHE A 454 9.44 2.62 26.55
C PHE A 454 9.68 1.94 27.90
N GLY A 455 10.77 1.19 28.04
CA GLY A 455 11.18 0.59 29.31
C GLY A 455 11.92 1.54 30.26
N GLY A 456 12.29 2.74 29.80
CA GLY A 456 13.01 3.74 30.60
C GLY A 456 14.47 3.36 30.95
N LEU A 457 15.03 2.35 30.29
CA LEU A 457 16.40 1.89 30.55
C LEU A 457 17.42 2.73 29.79
N GLY A 458 18.53 3.09 30.45
CA GLY A 458 19.70 3.62 29.76
C GLY A 458 20.32 2.55 28.84
N GLN A 459 21.01 2.97 27.78
CA GLN A 459 21.56 2.07 26.74
C GLN A 459 22.35 0.87 27.32
N ARG A 460 23.22 1.10 28.32
CA ARG A 460 24.04 0.04 28.94
C ARG A 460 23.18 -1.00 29.67
N ASP A 461 22.16 -0.56 30.38
CA ASP A 461 21.27 -1.44 31.14
C ASP A 461 20.31 -2.17 30.20
N ALA A 462 19.84 -1.51 29.14
CA ALA A 462 19.03 -2.13 28.10
C ALA A 462 19.79 -3.26 27.37
N VAL A 463 21.05 -3.03 26.98
CA VAL A 463 21.91 -4.06 26.39
C VAL A 463 22.08 -5.24 27.34
N ARG A 464 22.37 -4.97 28.62
CA ARG A 464 22.51 -6.04 29.64
C ARG A 464 21.21 -6.83 29.76
N ALA A 465 20.06 -6.16 29.84
CA ALA A 465 18.77 -6.79 30.02
C ALA A 465 18.39 -7.71 28.85
N VAL A 466 18.59 -7.28 27.61
CA VAL A 466 18.34 -8.11 26.41
C VAL A 466 19.26 -9.33 26.38
N ARG A 467 20.56 -9.15 26.65
CA ARG A 467 21.55 -10.25 26.71
C ARG A 467 21.22 -11.26 27.78
N THR A 468 20.84 -10.80 28.97
CA THR A 468 20.42 -11.66 30.08
C THR A 468 19.14 -12.43 29.73
N ALA A 469 18.13 -11.79 29.15
CA ALA A 469 16.88 -12.44 28.79
C ALA A 469 17.10 -13.58 27.77
N LEU A 470 17.86 -13.33 26.71
CA LEU A 470 18.11 -14.32 25.64
C LEU A 470 19.27 -15.28 25.94
N GLY A 471 20.01 -15.09 27.04
CA GLY A 471 21.17 -15.91 27.38
C GLY A 471 22.32 -15.84 26.37
N ASN A 472 22.43 -14.74 25.62
CA ASN A 472 23.42 -14.56 24.56
C ASN A 472 24.08 -13.18 24.69
N ASN A 473 25.42 -13.14 24.64
CA ASN A 473 26.20 -11.91 24.74
C ASN A 473 26.66 -11.37 23.37
N ASP A 474 26.53 -12.16 22.31
CA ASP A 474 27.12 -11.92 21.00
C ASP A 474 26.05 -11.43 20.01
N PHE A 475 25.52 -10.23 20.29
CA PHE A 475 24.68 -9.47 19.35
C PHE A 475 25.51 -8.42 18.63
N ASP A 476 25.43 -8.43 17.30
CA ASP A 476 26.19 -7.59 16.38
C ASP A 476 25.36 -7.37 15.09
N GLY A 477 25.96 -6.74 14.07
CA GLY A 477 25.37 -6.50 12.75
C GLY A 477 24.69 -5.13 12.64
N LEU A 478 24.30 -4.78 11.42
CA LEU A 478 23.76 -3.47 11.07
C LEU A 478 22.52 -3.13 11.91
N LEU A 479 21.58 -4.07 12.06
CA LEU A 479 20.34 -3.86 12.80
C LEU A 479 20.60 -3.52 14.27
N TRP A 480 21.54 -4.24 14.89
CA TRP A 480 21.91 -4.02 16.29
C TRP A 480 22.63 -2.69 16.47
N HIS A 481 23.54 -2.33 15.55
CA HIS A 481 24.23 -1.04 15.56
C HIS A 481 23.29 0.15 15.38
N VAL A 482 22.32 0.06 14.47
CA VAL A 482 21.29 1.08 14.30
C VAL A 482 20.42 1.19 15.56
N ALA A 483 20.02 0.06 16.15
CA ALA A 483 19.28 0.05 17.41
C ALA A 483 20.06 0.69 18.58
N LEU A 484 21.37 0.44 18.68
CA LEU A 484 22.25 1.04 19.70
C LEU A 484 22.30 2.56 19.60
N LYS A 485 22.21 3.13 18.39
CA LYS A 485 22.14 4.59 18.16
C LYS A 485 20.74 5.17 18.38
N GLY A 486 19.81 4.42 18.99
CA GLY A 486 18.42 4.86 19.18
C GLY A 486 17.57 4.80 17.90
N GLY A 487 18.05 4.11 16.86
CA GLY A 487 17.35 4.01 15.59
C GLY A 487 17.43 5.28 14.75
N GLU A 488 18.47 6.09 14.92
CA GLU A 488 18.82 7.17 14.00
C GLU A 488 19.53 6.61 12.75
N SER A 489 19.55 7.36 11.64
CA SER A 489 20.24 6.96 10.41
C SER A 489 21.72 6.65 10.68
N ALA A 490 22.20 5.54 10.13
CA ALA A 490 23.54 4.98 10.40
C ALA A 490 24.69 5.92 10.04
#